data_AF-A0A2L0HHZ5-F1
#
_entry.id   AF-A0A2L0HHZ5-F1
#
_cell.length_a   1.000
_cell.length_b   1.000
_cell.length_c   1.000
_cell.angle_alpha   90.00
_cell.angle_beta   90.00
_cell.angle_gamma   90.00
#
_symmetry.space_group_name_H-M   'P 1'
#
loop_
_entity.id
_entity.type
_entity.pdbx_description
1 polymer ?
#
loop_
_entity_poly.entity_id
_entity_poly.type
_entity_poly.pdbx_seq_one_letter_code
_entity_poly.pdbx_strand_id
1 'polypeptide(L)' 'MTQGKITASAAMLNVLKTWGVDTIYGIPSGTLSSLMDALAEDKDIRFLQ' A
#
# COMPACT_ATOMS: atom_id res chain seq x y z
N MET A 1 13.68 13.56 3.14
CA MET A 1 12.85 13.23 1.97
C MET A 1 13.30 14.09 0.80
N THR A 2 13.64 13.50 -0.35
CA THR A 2 13.92 14.27 -1.57
C THR A 2 12.59 14.80 -2.10
N GLN A 3 12.43 16.13 -2.08
CA GLN A 3 11.19 16.83 -2.42
C GLN A 3 10.66 16.34 -3.79
N GLY A 4 9.46 15.73 -3.79
CA GLY A 4 8.74 15.32 -5.01
C GLY A 4 8.81 13.83 -5.40
N LYS A 5 9.46 12.95 -4.63
CA LYS A 5 9.44 11.49 -4.90
C LYS A 5 8.53 10.76 -3.91
N ILE A 6 7.81 9.76 -4.41
CA ILE A 6 7.04 8.80 -3.60
C ILE A 6 7.70 7.42 -3.65
N THR A 7 7.41 6.57 -2.66
CA THR A 7 7.86 5.17 -2.67
C THR A 7 7.08 4.38 -3.73
N ALA A 8 7.68 3.28 -4.22
CA ALA A 8 6.99 2.39 -5.17
C ALA A 8 5.69 1.82 -4.56
N SER A 9 5.70 1.47 -3.28
CA SER A 9 4.53 0.99 -2.54
C SER A 9 3.41 2.03 -2.49
N ALA A 10 3.72 3.30 -2.19
CA ALA A 10 2.73 4.37 -2.19
C ALA A 10 2.16 4.61 -3.60
N ALA A 11 3.00 4.52 -4.64
CA ALA A 11 2.55 4.61 -6.03
C ALA A 11 1.59 3.48 -6.39
N MET A 12 1.90 2.24 -5.98
CA MET A 12 1.04 1.08 -6.16
C MET A 12 -0.32 1.26 -5.48
N LEU A 13 -0.34 1.69 -4.21
CA LEU A 13 -1.59 1.92 -3.48
C LEU A 13 -2.46 2.99 -4.16
N ASN A 14 -1.86 4.08 -4.65
CA ASN A 14 -2.61 5.11 -5.39
C ASN A 14 -3.29 4.55 -6.65
N VAL A 15 -2.64 3.64 -7.38
CA VAL A 15 -3.23 2.97 -8.54
C VAL A 15 -4.41 2.09 -8.11
N LEU A 16 -4.25 1.30 -7.04
CA LEU A 16 -5.31 0.44 -6.52
C LEU A 16 -6.53 1.25 -6.06
N LYS A 17 -6.31 2.38 -5.37
CA LYS A 17 -7.39 3.33 -5.01
C LYS A 17 -8.11 3.89 -6.23
N THR A 18 -7.36 4.23 -7.28
CA THR A 18 -7.94 4.74 -8.53
C THR A 18 -8.83 3.69 -9.21
N TRP A 19 -8.55 2.39 -9.00
CA TRP A 19 -9.39 1.30 -9.45
C TRP A 19 -10.59 1.00 -8.52
N GLY A 20 -10.73 1.73 -7.41
CA GLY A 20 -11.80 1.53 -6.44
C GLY A 20 -11.57 0.37 -5.48
N VAL A 21 -10.33 -0.10 -5.32
CA VAL A 21 -10.01 -1.12 -4.32
C VAL A 21 -10.06 -0.51 -2.93
N ASP A 22 -10.91 -1.05 -2.06
CA ASP A 22 -11.05 -0.65 -0.66
C ASP A 22 -10.53 -1.72 0.31
N THR A 23 -10.42 -2.98 -0.11
CA THR A 23 -9.99 -4.09 0.75
C THR A 23 -9.00 -5.00 0.02
N ILE A 24 -7.88 -5.33 0.69
CA ILE A 24 -6.86 -6.25 0.22
C ILE A 24 -6.74 -7.41 1.21
N TYR A 25 -6.78 -8.63 0.69
CA TYR A 25 -6.56 -9.86 1.44
C TYR A 25 -5.16 -10.40 1.19
N GLY A 26 -4.44 -10.82 2.22
CA GLY A 26 -3.12 -11.40 2.03
C GLY A 26 -2.45 -11.92 3.29
N ILE A 27 -1.37 -12.67 3.08
CA ILE A 27 -0.50 -13.16 4.14
C ILE A 27 0.78 -12.29 4.14
N PRO A 28 1.20 -11.76 5.30
CA PRO A 28 2.42 -10.97 5.39
C PRO A 28 3.64 -11.74 4.87
N SER A 29 4.48 -11.06 4.10
CA SER A 29 5.73 -11.62 3.57
C SER A 29 6.84 -10.59 3.66
N GLY A 30 8.03 -10.99 4.08
CA GLY A 30 9.20 -10.10 4.18
C GLY A 30 9.60 -9.49 2.85
N THR A 31 9.31 -10.16 1.73
CA THR A 31 9.55 -9.62 0.37
C THR A 31 8.61 -8.47 0.00
N LEU A 32 7.47 -8.36 0.69
CA LEU A 32 6.46 -7.31 0.51
C LEU A 32 6.40 -6.36 1.71
N SER A 33 7.42 -6.35 2.58
CA SER A 33 7.45 -5.53 3.80
C SER A 33 7.13 -4.06 3.53
N SER A 34 7.79 -3.46 2.53
CA SER A 34 7.54 -2.07 2.14
C SER A 34 6.11 -1.79 1.64
N LEU A 35 5.38 -2.80 1.14
CA LEU A 35 3.97 -2.66 0.78
C LEU A 35 3.08 -2.78 2.03
N MET A 36 3.42 -3.68 2.94
CA MET A 36 2.72 -3.83 4.22
C MET A 36 2.87 -2.56 5.08
N ASP A 37 4.05 -1.96 5.12
CA ASP A 37 4.31 -0.70 5.82
C ASP A 37 3.44 0.42 5.23
N ALA A 38 3.39 0.52 3.89
CA ALA A 38 2.56 1.50 3.21
C ALA A 38 1.05 1.27 3.47
N LEU A 39 0.60 0.01 3.49
CA LEU A 39 -0.78 -0.36 3.83
C LEU A 39 -1.13 -0.05 5.29
N ALA A 40 -0.19 -0.19 6.21
CA ALA A 40 -0.39 0.14 7.61
C ALA A 40 -0.53 1.66 7.84
N GLU A 41 0.09 2.48 6.99
CA GLU A 41 -0.05 3.95 7.00
C GLU A 41 -1.30 4.43 6.25
N ASP A 42 -1.81 3.61 5.33
CA ASP A 42 -2.97 3.93 4.50
C ASP A 42 -4.30 3.72 5.26
N LYS A 43 -5.17 4.73 5.26
CA LYS A 43 -6.48 4.64 5.94
C LYS A 43 -7.64 4.32 5.01
N ASP A 44 -7.41 4.33 3.70
CA ASP A 44 -8.47 4.15 2.70
C ASP A 44 -8.60 2.68 2.29
N ILE A 45 -7.51 1.91 2.39
CA ILE A 45 -7.49 0.48 2.06
C ILE A 45 -7.43 -0.35 3.34
N ARG A 46 -8.37 -1.29 3.50
CA ARG A 46 -8.40 -2.27 4.58
C ARG A 46 -7.55 -3.48 4.22
N PHE A 47 -6.55 -3.80 5.03
CA PHE A 47 -5.84 -5.07 4.92
C PHE A 47 -6.44 -6.12 5.85
N LEU A 48 -6.77 -7.30 5.30
CA LEU A 48 -7.30 -8.45 6.03
C LEU A 48 -6.41 -9.66 5.81
N GLN A 49 -6.10 -10.38 6.89
CA GLN A 49 -5.26 -11.58 6.89
C GLN A 49 -6.10 -12.85 7.02
#